data_AF-A0A7S0VME5-F1
#
_entry.id   AF-A0A7S0VME5-F1
#
_cell.length_a   1.000
_cell.length_b   1.000
_cell.length_c   1.000
_cell.angle_alpha   90.00
_cell.angle_beta   90.00
_cell.angle_gamma   90.00
#
_symmetry.space_group_name_H-M   'P 1'
#
loop_
_entity.id
_entity.type
_entity.pdbx_description
1 polymer ?
#
loop_
_entity_poly.entity_id
_entity_poly.type
_entity_poly.pdbx_seq_one_letter_code
_entity_poly.pdbx_strand_id
1 'polypeptide(L)'
;MSLLAALPAPARQQAASVATKTQTSTAIVTTIKEIPRYLYRKKYVPRKPEDFGDGGAFPEIHVAQYPLDMGKEASRSGKTLAVTVDADGHFQYDAVIKQGANREKIVHSGHQALIPKIDRLNAESNVRPNEEQIKETARATMEALQKVVSGKIASVNPSAVPKQPQNSTLIKYTPAQQGSQFASGAGQRVIKMQDMPVDPLEPPKFRHVKVPRSGGSPPVPVLHSPPRPMSVKDRQDWKIPPCISNWKNPKGYTIPLDKRLAADGRSLTQQTINNKAAKLSEALYNAEKAAREEVALRAAIQKELQMKEREKREKEQRAAAMQA
;
A
#
# COMPACT_ATOMS: atom_id res chain seq x y z
N MET A 1 18.60 44.89 14.76
CA MET A 1 19.70 44.17 15.40
C MET A 1 19.34 42.69 15.43
N SER A 2 19.87 41.88 14.50
CA SER A 2 19.43 40.51 14.25
C SER A 2 20.06 39.50 15.23
N LEU A 3 19.26 38.59 15.78
CA LEU A 3 19.62 37.52 16.71
C LEU A 3 20.70 36.54 16.17
N LEU A 4 21.04 36.62 14.89
CA LEU A 4 22.13 35.86 14.25
C LEU A 4 23.53 36.31 14.69
N ALA A 5 23.70 37.53 15.20
CA ALA A 5 25.00 38.05 15.60
C ALA A 5 25.45 37.61 17.03
N ALA A 6 24.55 36.99 17.81
CA ALA A 6 24.82 36.60 19.20
C ALA A 6 25.25 35.13 19.36
N LEU A 7 25.42 34.39 18.27
CA LEU A 7 25.86 32.99 18.31
C LEU A 7 27.39 32.89 18.19
N PRO A 8 28.06 32.12 19.06
CA PRO A 8 29.50 31.91 18.97
C PRO A 8 29.87 31.15 17.69
N ALA A 9 31.01 31.50 17.09
CA ALA A 9 31.49 30.89 15.86
C ALA A 9 31.72 29.37 16.04
N PRO A 10 31.39 28.54 15.03
CA PRO A 10 31.48 27.09 15.13
C PRO A 10 32.94 26.63 15.33
N ALA A 11 33.20 25.93 16.43
CA ALA A 11 34.54 25.46 16.83
C ALA A 11 35.13 24.35 15.93
N ARG A 12 34.39 23.88 14.91
CA ARG A 12 34.85 22.85 13.99
C ARG A 12 34.49 23.24 12.57
N GLN A 13 35.48 23.71 11.82
CA GLN A 13 35.36 23.82 10.36
C GLN A 13 35.20 22.40 9.82
N GLN A 14 33.97 22.03 9.44
CA GLN A 14 33.78 20.88 8.58
C GLN A 14 34.44 21.25 7.25
N ALA A 15 35.61 20.68 6.99
CA ALA A 15 36.17 20.64 5.66
C ALA A 15 35.21 19.79 4.81
N ALA A 16 34.18 20.43 4.27
CA ALA A 16 33.49 19.89 3.13
C ALA A 16 34.57 19.75 2.07
N SER A 17 34.86 18.52 1.66
CA SER A 17 35.55 18.28 0.41
C SER A 17 34.63 18.79 -0.69
N VAL A 18 34.70 20.09 -0.95
CA VAL A 18 34.23 20.68 -2.19
C VAL A 18 35.22 20.15 -3.22
N ALA A 19 34.96 18.92 -3.66
CA ALA A 19 35.35 18.54 -4.99
C ALA A 19 34.56 19.49 -5.90
N THR A 20 35.17 20.64 -6.20
CA THR A 20 34.91 21.39 -7.42
C THR A 20 35.20 20.41 -8.55
N LYS A 21 34.21 19.56 -8.86
CA LYS A 21 34.03 19.12 -10.22
C LYS A 21 33.70 20.40 -10.95
N THR A 22 34.74 21.04 -11.46
CA THR A 22 34.66 21.94 -12.60
C THR A 22 33.87 21.14 -13.62
N GLN A 23 32.56 21.39 -13.71
CA GLN A 23 31.79 20.98 -14.86
C GLN A 23 32.36 21.83 -15.97
N THR A 24 33.40 21.34 -16.63
CA THR A 24 33.72 21.76 -17.97
C THR A 24 32.46 21.49 -18.77
N SER A 25 31.66 22.53 -18.98
CA SER A 25 30.69 22.57 -20.04
C SER A 25 31.48 22.38 -21.32
N THR A 26 31.64 21.13 -21.74
CA THR A 26 32.04 20.81 -23.10
C THR A 26 30.89 21.28 -23.97
N ALA A 27 30.92 22.56 -24.37
CA ALA A 27 30.17 23.01 -25.52
C ALA A 27 30.55 22.05 -26.64
N ILE A 28 29.57 21.26 -27.10
CA ILE A 28 29.74 20.43 -28.28
C ILE A 28 29.88 21.44 -29.42
N VAL A 29 31.11 21.74 -29.80
CA VAL A 29 31.39 22.51 -31.01
C VAL A 29 31.03 21.60 -32.17
N THR A 30 29.79 21.65 -32.63
CA THR A 30 29.44 21.09 -33.93
C THR A 30 30.23 21.88 -34.96
N THR A 31 31.18 21.23 -35.62
CA THR A 31 31.85 21.81 -36.78
C THR A 31 30.82 21.89 -37.90
N ILE A 32 30.08 22.99 -37.97
CA ILE A 32 29.12 23.24 -39.04
C ILE A 32 29.93 23.44 -40.31
N LYS A 33 29.93 22.42 -41.16
CA LYS A 33 30.52 22.52 -42.49
C LYS A 33 29.65 23.46 -43.30
N GLU A 34 30.22 24.55 -43.81
CA GLU A 34 29.46 25.52 -44.59
C GLU A 34 28.92 24.88 -45.87
N ILE A 35 27.60 24.73 -45.93
CA ILE A 35 26.91 24.13 -47.07
C ILE A 35 26.71 25.22 -48.13
N PRO A 36 26.99 24.94 -49.42
CA PRO A 36 26.66 25.88 -50.50
C PRO A 36 25.19 26.29 -50.42
N ARG A 37 24.88 27.55 -50.75
CA ARG A 37 23.48 28.04 -50.76
C ARG A 37 22.67 27.35 -51.87
N TYR A 38 21.35 27.42 -51.77
CA TYR A 38 20.44 26.98 -52.82
C TYR A 38 20.87 27.55 -54.19
N LEU A 39 20.73 26.75 -55.25
CA LEU A 39 21.23 26.99 -56.62
C LEU A 39 22.75 26.82 -56.86
N TYR A 40 23.58 26.80 -55.82
CA TYR A 40 25.04 26.60 -55.94
C TYR A 40 25.49 25.16 -55.60
N ARG A 41 24.55 24.21 -55.55
CA ARG A 41 24.77 22.81 -55.11
C ARG A 41 24.99 21.79 -56.24
N LYS A 42 25.14 22.23 -57.50
CA LYS A 42 25.23 21.34 -58.67
C LYS A 42 26.35 20.29 -58.64
N LYS A 43 27.43 20.53 -57.87
CA LYS A 43 28.56 19.60 -57.69
C LYS A 43 28.67 19.06 -56.26
N TYR A 44 27.67 19.33 -55.43
CA TYR A 44 27.67 18.96 -54.02
C TYR A 44 26.88 17.67 -53.84
N VAL A 45 27.51 16.64 -53.27
CA VAL A 45 26.86 15.35 -52.99
C VAL A 45 27.09 14.99 -51.52
N PRO A 46 26.09 15.21 -50.64
CA PRO A 46 26.25 14.91 -49.23
C PRO A 46 26.20 13.39 -49.01
N ARG A 47 27.15 12.86 -48.23
CA ARG A 47 27.20 11.42 -47.89
C ARG A 47 27.22 11.17 -46.39
N LYS A 48 27.80 12.08 -45.62
CA LYS A 48 27.85 12.02 -44.16
C LYS A 48 26.74 12.87 -43.55
N PRO A 49 26.26 12.56 -42.33
CA PRO A 49 25.30 13.43 -41.62
C PRO A 49 25.81 14.87 -41.46
N GLU A 50 27.13 15.05 -41.32
CA GLU A 50 27.79 16.36 -41.22
C GLU A 50 27.68 17.22 -42.50
N ASP A 51 27.49 16.59 -43.67
CA ASP A 51 27.32 17.31 -44.95
C ASP A 51 25.92 17.96 -45.07
N PHE A 52 25.04 17.77 -44.09
CA PHE A 52 23.73 18.41 -44.03
C PHE A 52 23.68 19.58 -43.03
N GLY A 53 24.77 19.89 -42.33
CA GLY A 53 24.83 20.98 -41.33
C GLY A 53 23.83 20.77 -40.20
N ASP A 54 22.77 21.58 -40.15
CA ASP A 54 21.66 21.45 -39.18
C ASP A 54 20.59 20.43 -39.60
N GLY A 55 20.84 19.70 -40.70
CA GLY A 55 19.96 18.69 -41.26
C GLY A 55 19.21 19.15 -42.52
N GLY A 56 18.24 18.35 -42.93
CA GLY A 56 17.47 18.56 -44.16
C GLY A 56 18.13 17.92 -45.39
N ALA A 57 17.32 17.21 -46.18
CA ALA A 57 17.75 16.64 -47.46
C ALA A 57 17.51 17.62 -48.60
N PHE A 58 18.38 17.65 -49.60
CA PHE A 58 18.29 18.56 -50.74
C PHE A 58 17.52 17.93 -51.89
N PRO A 59 16.30 18.39 -52.21
CA PRO A 59 15.49 17.79 -53.28
C PRO A 59 16.12 17.99 -54.67
N GLU A 60 16.96 19.01 -54.86
CA GLU A 60 17.66 19.25 -56.12
C GLU A 60 18.81 18.26 -56.42
N ILE A 61 19.23 17.46 -55.44
CA ILE A 61 20.27 16.44 -55.61
C ILE A 61 19.58 15.07 -55.69
N HIS A 62 19.60 14.47 -56.88
CA HIS A 62 18.93 13.20 -57.19
C HIS A 62 19.72 11.97 -56.67
N VAL A 63 20.03 11.97 -55.37
CA VAL A 63 20.69 10.88 -54.65
C VAL A 63 19.90 10.65 -53.36
N ALA A 64 19.79 9.39 -52.92
CA ALA A 64 19.18 9.07 -51.64
C ALA A 64 20.01 9.68 -50.50
N GLN A 65 19.40 10.59 -49.75
CA GLN A 65 20.03 11.39 -48.71
C GLN A 65 19.42 11.04 -47.35
N TYR A 66 20.28 10.89 -46.33
CA TYR A 66 19.86 10.45 -45.00
C TYR A 66 20.49 11.33 -43.89
N PRO A 67 20.02 12.58 -43.68
CA PRO A 67 20.64 13.54 -42.77
C PRO A 67 20.84 13.08 -41.32
N LEU A 68 19.96 12.20 -40.83
CA LEU A 68 20.04 11.58 -39.49
C LEU A 68 19.75 10.07 -39.58
N ASP A 69 20.20 9.41 -40.67
CA ASP A 69 19.85 8.02 -41.01
C ASP A 69 18.34 7.76 -41.18
N MET A 70 17.53 8.82 -41.17
CA MET A 70 16.07 8.77 -41.37
C MET A 70 15.72 8.26 -42.76
N GLY A 71 14.85 7.25 -42.85
CA GLY A 71 14.42 6.66 -44.12
C GLY A 71 15.31 5.55 -44.66
N LYS A 72 16.40 5.19 -43.95
CA LYS A 72 17.08 3.91 -44.19
C LYS A 72 16.21 2.76 -43.70
N GLU A 73 16.18 1.67 -44.45
CA GLU A 73 15.55 0.45 -43.96
C GLU A 73 16.28 -0.04 -42.71
N ALA A 74 15.53 -0.24 -41.63
CA ALA A 74 16.09 -0.77 -40.40
C ALA A 74 16.55 -2.22 -40.65
N SER A 75 17.86 -2.48 -40.49
CA SER A 75 18.47 -3.81 -40.71
C SER A 75 17.87 -4.92 -39.84
N ARG A 76 17.14 -4.59 -38.76
CA ARG A 76 16.51 -5.56 -37.85
C ARG A 76 15.14 -5.07 -37.41
N SER A 77 14.12 -5.93 -37.53
CA SER A 77 12.83 -5.73 -36.88
C SER A 77 13.00 -5.89 -35.34
N GLY A 78 13.20 -4.79 -34.64
CA GLY A 78 13.35 -4.77 -33.18
C GLY A 78 12.00 -4.87 -32.46
N LYS A 79 11.95 -5.61 -31.34
CA LYS A 79 10.80 -5.61 -30.41
C LYS A 79 10.88 -4.42 -29.44
N THR A 80 11.15 -3.24 -29.97
CA THR A 80 11.37 -2.00 -29.20
C THR A 80 10.25 -1.02 -29.51
N LEU A 81 9.66 -0.43 -28.46
CA LEU A 81 8.70 0.65 -28.63
C LEU A 81 9.42 1.87 -29.21
N ALA A 82 8.78 2.57 -30.14
CA ALA A 82 9.30 3.82 -30.68
C ALA A 82 9.40 4.88 -29.57
N VAL A 83 10.51 5.61 -29.53
CA VAL A 83 10.68 6.72 -28.59
C VAL A 83 9.82 7.88 -29.05
N THR A 84 8.81 8.24 -28.26
CA THR A 84 7.94 9.39 -28.53
C THR A 84 8.40 10.60 -27.73
N VAL A 85 8.09 11.79 -28.24
CA VAL A 85 8.47 13.09 -27.67
C VAL A 85 7.22 13.94 -27.52
N ASP A 86 7.11 14.66 -26.41
CA ASP A 86 6.03 15.62 -26.15
C ASP A 86 6.18 16.88 -27.01
N ALA A 87 5.12 17.71 -27.05
CA ALA A 87 5.14 19.01 -27.73
C ALA A 87 6.28 19.93 -27.26
N ASP A 88 6.69 19.79 -26.00
CA ASP A 88 7.78 20.56 -25.38
C ASP A 88 9.19 19.98 -25.67
N GLY A 89 9.30 18.90 -26.44
CA GLY A 89 10.59 18.28 -26.77
C GLY A 89 11.11 17.29 -25.71
N HIS A 90 10.33 16.98 -24.66
CA HIS A 90 10.70 16.00 -23.64
C HIS A 90 10.38 14.57 -24.09
N PHE A 91 11.28 13.62 -23.80
CA PHE A 91 11.05 12.21 -24.09
C PHE A 91 9.92 11.62 -23.22
N GLN A 92 8.93 11.00 -23.86
CA GLN A 92 7.79 10.36 -23.19
C GLN A 92 8.16 8.94 -22.71
N TYR A 93 8.86 8.84 -21.58
CA TYR A 93 9.12 7.55 -20.92
C TYR A 93 7.82 6.88 -20.41
N ASP A 94 6.74 7.66 -20.26
CA ASP A 94 5.40 7.22 -19.89
C ASP A 94 4.83 6.14 -20.81
N ALA A 95 5.24 6.11 -22.09
CA ALA A 95 4.75 5.15 -23.07
C ALA A 95 5.04 3.69 -22.65
N VAL A 96 6.13 3.47 -21.90
CA VAL A 96 6.48 2.15 -21.33
C VAL A 96 5.48 1.73 -20.25
N ILE A 97 5.10 2.67 -19.38
CA ILE A 97 4.18 2.41 -18.25
C ILE A 97 2.74 2.23 -18.75
N LYS A 98 2.34 3.01 -19.77
CA LYS A 98 1.00 2.98 -20.36
C LYS A 98 0.81 1.81 -21.33
N GLN A 99 1.79 0.91 -21.46
CA GLN A 99 1.70 -0.25 -22.34
C GLN A 99 0.49 -1.13 -21.98
N GLY A 100 -0.36 -1.41 -22.97
CA GLY A 100 -1.56 -2.23 -22.79
C GLY A 100 -2.71 -1.54 -22.05
N ALA A 101 -2.56 -0.27 -21.67
CA ALA A 101 -3.66 0.55 -21.16
C ALA A 101 -4.39 1.28 -22.31
N ASN A 102 -5.61 1.75 -22.03
CA ASN A 102 -6.28 2.69 -22.93
C ASN A 102 -5.45 3.98 -23.05
N ARG A 103 -5.34 4.53 -24.25
CA ARG A 103 -4.67 5.82 -24.53
C ARG A 103 -5.23 6.96 -23.68
N GLU A 104 -6.52 6.92 -23.35
CA GLU A 104 -7.19 7.92 -22.50
C GLU A 104 -6.94 7.73 -21.00
N LYS A 105 -6.36 6.60 -20.59
CA LYS A 105 -6.07 6.35 -19.17
C LYS A 105 -4.95 7.28 -18.71
N ILE A 106 -5.30 8.19 -17.81
CA ILE A 106 -4.34 9.09 -17.18
C ILE A 106 -3.48 8.27 -16.20
N VAL A 107 -2.16 8.34 -16.37
CA VAL A 107 -1.17 7.74 -15.48
C VAL A 107 -0.16 8.81 -15.10
N HIS A 108 0.10 8.95 -13.80
CA HIS A 108 1.10 9.87 -13.28
C HIS A 108 2.41 9.12 -13.01
N SER A 109 3.48 9.58 -13.63
CA SER A 109 4.81 8.93 -13.68
C SER A 109 5.94 9.93 -13.42
N GLY A 110 5.82 11.14 -13.96
CA GLY A 110 6.83 12.19 -13.84
C GLY A 110 6.84 12.90 -12.49
N HIS A 111 7.97 13.55 -12.18
CA HIS A 111 8.15 14.33 -10.96
C HIS A 111 7.17 15.51 -10.85
N GLN A 112 6.74 16.08 -11.98
CA GLN A 112 5.74 17.15 -12.03
C GLN A 112 4.41 16.78 -11.35
N ALA A 113 4.09 15.49 -11.23
CA ALA A 113 2.91 15.03 -10.52
C ALA A 113 3.06 15.06 -8.98
N LEU A 114 4.29 15.04 -8.45
CA LEU A 114 4.54 15.19 -7.01
C LEU A 114 4.56 16.64 -6.56
N ILE A 115 4.86 17.56 -7.48
CA ILE A 115 4.97 18.99 -7.17
C ILE A 115 3.55 19.53 -6.86
N PRO A 116 3.35 20.17 -5.70
CA PRO A 116 2.06 20.77 -5.36
C PRO A 116 1.73 21.90 -6.35
N LYS A 117 0.54 21.83 -6.95
CA LYS A 117 0.07 22.82 -7.93
C LYS A 117 -0.63 23.97 -7.21
N ILE A 118 0.15 24.94 -6.74
CA ILE A 118 -0.34 26.10 -5.98
C ILE A 118 -1.35 26.90 -6.81
N ASP A 119 -1.13 27.01 -8.12
CA ASP A 119 -2.02 27.74 -9.04
C ASP A 119 -3.45 27.16 -9.11
N ARG A 120 -3.61 25.87 -8.77
CA ARG A 120 -4.90 25.17 -8.74
C ARG A 120 -5.56 25.20 -7.37
N LEU A 121 -5.03 25.96 -6.42
CA LEU A 121 -5.67 26.15 -5.11
C LEU A 121 -6.74 27.24 -5.14
N ASN A 122 -6.83 28.00 -6.23
CA ASN A 122 -7.88 29.00 -6.42
C ASN A 122 -9.26 28.33 -6.47
N ALA A 123 -10.24 28.93 -5.78
CA ALA A 123 -11.60 28.42 -5.66
C ALA A 123 -12.27 28.16 -7.03
N GLU A 124 -11.97 29.00 -8.02
CA GLU A 124 -12.50 28.92 -9.40
C GLU A 124 -12.12 27.62 -10.12
N SER A 125 -10.95 27.05 -9.81
CA SER A 125 -10.49 25.82 -10.45
C SER A 125 -11.05 24.54 -9.80
N ASN A 126 -11.55 24.66 -8.56
CA ASN A 126 -12.13 23.57 -7.78
C ASN A 126 -13.66 23.66 -7.68
N VAL A 127 -14.30 24.21 -8.70
CA VAL A 127 -15.77 24.25 -8.79
C VAL A 127 -16.28 22.90 -9.27
N ARG A 128 -17.39 22.43 -8.67
CA ARG A 128 -18.07 21.22 -9.13
C ARG A 128 -18.66 21.44 -10.53
N PRO A 129 -18.78 20.39 -11.36
CA PRO A 129 -19.51 20.49 -12.62
C PRO A 129 -20.95 21.02 -12.41
N ASN A 130 -21.56 21.56 -13.47
CA ASN A 130 -22.90 22.13 -13.40
C ASN A 130 -23.94 21.08 -12.96
N GLU A 131 -25.01 21.51 -12.28
CA GLU A 131 -26.08 20.62 -11.81
C GLU A 131 -26.73 19.84 -12.95
N GLU A 132 -26.85 20.44 -14.13
CA GLU A 132 -27.39 19.77 -15.33
C GLU A 132 -26.49 18.62 -15.79
N GLN A 133 -25.17 18.82 -15.82
CA GLN A 133 -24.20 17.78 -16.17
C GLN A 133 -24.19 16.65 -15.13
N ILE A 134 -24.37 16.98 -13.85
CA ILE A 134 -24.52 15.99 -12.78
C ILE A 134 -25.78 15.16 -12.99
N LYS A 135 -26.92 15.78 -13.33
CA LYS A 135 -28.18 15.08 -13.62
C LYS A 135 -28.06 14.18 -14.86
N GLU A 136 -27.41 14.66 -15.92
CA GLU A 136 -27.17 13.89 -17.14
C GLU A 136 -26.27 12.67 -16.88
N THR A 137 -25.13 12.86 -16.21
CA THR A 137 -24.23 11.76 -15.84
C THR A 137 -24.88 10.77 -14.88
N ALA A 138 -25.69 11.24 -13.93
CA ALA A 138 -26.47 10.39 -13.04
C ALA A 138 -27.50 9.55 -13.81
N ARG A 139 -28.18 10.14 -14.80
CA ARG A 139 -29.13 9.41 -15.65
C ARG A 139 -28.41 8.37 -16.51
N ALA A 140 -27.33 8.75 -17.18
CA ALA A 140 -26.56 7.84 -18.03
C ALA A 140 -25.97 6.65 -17.23
N THR A 141 -25.46 6.92 -16.03
CA THR A 141 -24.94 5.87 -15.13
C THR A 141 -26.07 4.98 -14.59
N MET A 142 -27.22 5.54 -14.23
CA MET A 142 -28.40 4.79 -13.81
C MET A 142 -28.88 3.85 -14.92
N GLU A 143 -29.02 4.33 -16.15
CA GLU A 143 -29.43 3.52 -17.30
C GLU A 143 -28.42 2.41 -17.62
N ALA A 144 -27.12 2.68 -17.51
CA ALA A 144 -26.07 1.67 -17.70
C ALA A 144 -26.11 0.59 -16.60
N LEU A 145 -26.26 0.99 -15.33
CA LEU A 145 -26.38 0.06 -14.21
C LEU A 145 -27.67 -0.77 -14.29
N GLN A 146 -28.78 -0.17 -14.70
CA GLN A 146 -30.04 -0.87 -14.90
C GLN A 146 -29.92 -1.97 -15.95
N LYS A 147 -29.17 -1.76 -17.04
CA LYS A 147 -28.87 -2.79 -18.06
C LYS A 147 -28.06 -3.96 -17.50
N VAL A 148 -27.06 -3.67 -16.65
CA VAL A 148 -26.26 -4.71 -16.00
C VAL A 148 -27.09 -5.50 -14.99
N VAL A 149 -27.90 -4.80 -14.19
CA VAL A 149 -28.78 -5.40 -13.19
C VAL A 149 -29.88 -6.24 -13.84
N SER A 150 -30.51 -5.76 -14.92
CA SER A 150 -31.53 -6.52 -15.64
C SER A 150 -30.96 -7.82 -16.23
N GLY A 151 -29.74 -7.79 -16.77
CA GLY A 151 -29.03 -9.00 -17.21
C GLY A 151 -28.77 -10.00 -16.07
N LYS A 152 -28.37 -9.51 -14.89
CA LYS A 152 -28.19 -10.36 -13.69
C LYS A 152 -29.52 -10.95 -13.21
N ILE A 153 -30.58 -10.16 -13.12
CA ILE A 153 -31.91 -10.64 -12.71
C ILE A 153 -32.44 -11.70 -13.68
N ALA A 154 -32.27 -11.50 -14.99
CA ALA A 154 -32.67 -12.47 -16.01
C ALA A 154 -31.96 -13.82 -15.85
N SER A 155 -30.69 -13.83 -15.43
CA SER A 155 -29.94 -15.08 -15.20
C SER A 155 -30.37 -15.84 -13.93
N VAL A 156 -30.88 -15.14 -12.91
CA VAL A 156 -31.29 -15.74 -11.62
C VAL A 156 -32.70 -16.33 -11.69
N ASN A 157 -33.55 -15.78 -12.56
CA ASN A 157 -34.95 -16.21 -12.72
C ASN A 157 -35.16 -16.94 -14.07
N PRO A 158 -34.73 -18.21 -14.23
CA PRO A 158 -34.79 -18.95 -15.48
C PRO A 158 -36.20 -19.46 -15.84
N SER A 159 -37.17 -19.34 -14.94
CA SER A 159 -38.54 -19.82 -15.15
C SER A 159 -39.32 -19.03 -16.22
N ALA A 160 -38.77 -17.93 -16.73
CA ALA A 160 -39.38 -17.16 -17.80
C ALA A 160 -39.10 -17.81 -19.16
N VAL A 161 -40.15 -18.09 -19.93
CA VAL A 161 -40.04 -18.61 -21.30
C VAL A 161 -39.13 -17.70 -22.13
N PRO A 162 -38.10 -18.24 -22.81
CA PRO A 162 -37.22 -17.45 -23.65
C PRO A 162 -38.02 -16.72 -24.73
N LYS A 163 -37.78 -15.41 -24.89
CA LYS A 163 -38.46 -14.60 -25.90
C LYS A 163 -38.10 -15.11 -27.29
N GLN A 164 -39.11 -15.49 -28.06
CA GLN A 164 -38.92 -15.92 -29.44
C GLN A 164 -38.54 -14.72 -30.33
N PRO A 165 -37.56 -14.87 -31.22
CA PRO A 165 -37.06 -13.77 -32.03
C PRO A 165 -38.07 -13.40 -33.12
N GLN A 166 -38.59 -12.17 -33.07
CA GLN A 166 -39.65 -11.72 -34.00
C GLN A 166 -39.11 -10.94 -35.20
N ASN A 167 -37.98 -10.25 -35.06
CA ASN A 167 -37.50 -9.27 -36.05
C ASN A 167 -36.10 -9.61 -36.57
N SER A 168 -35.93 -9.59 -37.89
CA SER A 168 -34.61 -9.70 -38.53
C SER A 168 -33.95 -8.32 -38.68
N THR A 169 -32.64 -8.24 -38.46
CA THR A 169 -31.85 -7.03 -38.68
C THR A 169 -31.05 -7.14 -39.98
N LEU A 170 -31.05 -6.08 -40.79
CA LEU A 170 -30.25 -6.01 -42.03
C LEU A 170 -29.00 -5.18 -41.75
N ILE A 171 -27.83 -5.79 -41.88
CA ILE A 171 -26.52 -5.17 -41.64
C ILE A 171 -25.80 -5.02 -42.97
N LYS A 172 -25.36 -3.80 -43.27
CA LYS A 172 -24.51 -3.52 -44.43
C LYS A 172 -23.04 -3.71 -44.05
N TYR A 173 -22.40 -4.72 -44.64
CA TYR A 173 -21.01 -5.10 -44.36
C TYR A 173 -20.11 -4.75 -45.54
N THR A 174 -19.02 -4.04 -45.24
CA THR A 174 -17.95 -3.77 -46.21
C THR A 174 -16.75 -4.64 -45.84
N PRO A 175 -16.38 -5.65 -46.66
CA PRO A 175 -15.24 -6.50 -46.37
C PRO A 175 -13.91 -5.74 -46.49
N ALA A 176 -12.96 -6.06 -45.61
CA ALA A 176 -11.60 -5.51 -45.65
C ALA A 176 -10.77 -6.08 -46.82
N GLN A 177 -10.99 -7.35 -47.16
CA GLN A 177 -10.43 -7.94 -48.37
C GLN A 177 -11.35 -7.63 -49.55
N GLN A 178 -10.87 -6.77 -50.44
CA GLN A 178 -11.57 -6.37 -51.65
C GLN A 178 -10.82 -6.90 -52.88
N GLY A 179 -11.57 -7.25 -53.91
CA GLY A 179 -11.02 -7.71 -55.19
C GLY A 179 -12.14 -8.22 -56.09
N SER A 180 -11.94 -8.15 -57.41
CA SER A 180 -12.94 -8.57 -58.40
C SER A 180 -13.32 -10.06 -58.29
N GLN A 181 -12.43 -10.88 -57.72
CA GLN A 181 -12.66 -12.30 -57.45
C GLN A 181 -13.51 -12.57 -56.20
N PHE A 182 -13.67 -11.59 -55.31
CA PHE A 182 -14.45 -11.73 -54.09
C PHE A 182 -15.81 -11.05 -54.23
N ALA A 183 -16.84 -11.64 -53.61
CA ALA A 183 -18.20 -11.08 -53.59
C ALA A 183 -18.80 -10.76 -54.97
N SER A 184 -18.42 -11.51 -56.01
CA SER A 184 -18.84 -11.26 -57.39
C SER A 184 -18.57 -9.83 -57.88
N GLY A 185 -17.49 -9.21 -57.38
CA GLY A 185 -17.13 -7.82 -57.70
C GLY A 185 -17.91 -6.75 -56.93
N ALA A 186 -18.84 -7.13 -56.05
CA ALA A 186 -19.56 -6.18 -55.21
C ALA A 186 -18.69 -5.70 -54.04
N GLY A 187 -18.54 -4.39 -53.89
CA GLY A 187 -17.76 -3.80 -52.80
C GLY A 187 -18.39 -3.96 -51.41
N GLN A 188 -19.68 -4.30 -51.32
CA GLN A 188 -20.44 -4.38 -50.07
C GLN A 188 -21.44 -5.53 -50.11
N ARG A 189 -21.78 -6.08 -48.94
CA ARG A 189 -22.76 -7.15 -48.76
C ARG A 189 -23.84 -6.70 -47.78
N VAL A 190 -25.09 -7.11 -47.99
CA VAL A 190 -26.17 -6.90 -47.02
C VAL A 190 -26.48 -8.24 -46.38
N ILE A 191 -26.35 -8.32 -45.05
CA ILE A 191 -26.53 -9.54 -44.27
C ILE A 191 -27.81 -9.39 -43.47
N LYS A 192 -28.75 -10.33 -43.63
CA LYS A 192 -29.94 -10.43 -42.79
C LYS A 192 -29.61 -11.33 -41.59
N MET A 193 -29.45 -10.73 -40.42
CA MET A 193 -29.25 -11.43 -39.16
C MET A 193 -30.62 -11.71 -38.50
N GLN A 194 -30.83 -12.94 -38.09
CA GLN A 194 -32.01 -13.36 -37.33
C GLN A 194 -31.52 -14.23 -36.16
N ASP A 195 -32.00 -13.92 -34.96
CA ASP A 195 -31.72 -14.73 -33.77
C ASP A 195 -32.36 -16.11 -33.93
N MET A 196 -31.67 -17.16 -33.48
CA MET A 196 -32.17 -18.53 -33.54
C MET A 196 -33.16 -18.77 -32.40
N PRO A 197 -34.37 -19.29 -32.67
CA PRO A 197 -35.31 -19.73 -31.64
C PRO A 197 -34.64 -20.66 -30.62
N VAL A 198 -34.81 -20.36 -29.33
CA VAL A 198 -34.26 -21.17 -28.22
C VAL A 198 -35.36 -22.07 -27.66
N ASP A 199 -35.04 -23.35 -27.45
CA ASP A 199 -35.95 -24.31 -26.82
C ASP A 199 -36.08 -24.02 -25.32
N PRO A 200 -37.30 -23.79 -24.79
CA PRO A 200 -37.52 -23.54 -23.36
C PRO A 200 -37.12 -24.71 -22.45
N LEU A 201 -37.02 -25.95 -22.96
CA LEU A 201 -36.68 -27.13 -22.18
C LEU A 201 -35.21 -27.56 -22.33
N GLU A 202 -34.42 -26.84 -23.11
CA GLU A 202 -33.01 -27.16 -23.32
C GLU A 202 -32.19 -26.84 -22.06
N PRO A 203 -31.47 -27.82 -21.48
CA PRO A 203 -30.62 -27.57 -20.31
C PRO A 203 -29.36 -26.75 -20.68
N PRO A 204 -28.68 -26.13 -19.70
CA PRO A 204 -27.44 -25.39 -19.95
C PRO A 204 -26.36 -26.22 -20.67
N LYS A 205 -25.88 -25.74 -21.82
CA LYS A 205 -24.94 -26.45 -22.71
C LYS A 205 -23.54 -26.65 -22.12
N PHE A 206 -23.09 -25.76 -21.24
CA PHE A 206 -21.69 -25.68 -20.81
C PHE A 206 -21.54 -25.79 -19.30
N ARG A 207 -20.45 -26.43 -18.87
CA ARG A 207 -20.06 -26.54 -17.45
C ARG A 207 -19.26 -25.31 -17.01
N HIS A 208 -19.32 -24.98 -15.72
CA HIS A 208 -18.51 -23.91 -15.14
C HIS A 208 -17.03 -24.33 -15.04
N VAL A 209 -16.14 -23.65 -15.77
CA VAL A 209 -14.69 -23.86 -15.72
C VAL A 209 -14.04 -22.79 -14.84
N LYS A 210 -13.26 -23.21 -13.83
CA LYS A 210 -12.48 -22.30 -12.99
C LYS A 210 -11.13 -22.01 -13.66
N VAL A 211 -10.97 -20.79 -14.15
CA VAL A 211 -9.72 -20.30 -14.74
C VAL A 211 -8.96 -19.47 -13.68
N PRO A 212 -7.62 -19.55 -13.58
CA PRO A 212 -6.86 -18.66 -12.71
C PRO A 212 -7.14 -17.20 -13.09
N ARG A 213 -7.13 -16.31 -12.10
CA ARG A 213 -7.33 -14.88 -12.35
C ARG A 213 -6.27 -14.40 -13.34
N SER A 214 -6.71 -13.75 -14.42
CA SER A 214 -5.79 -13.14 -15.39
C SER A 214 -4.91 -12.10 -14.70
N GLY A 215 -3.76 -11.80 -15.31
CA GLY A 215 -2.92 -10.68 -14.87
C GLY A 215 -3.78 -9.41 -14.71
N GLY A 216 -3.56 -8.68 -13.62
CA GLY A 216 -4.23 -7.40 -13.39
C GLY A 216 -3.77 -6.34 -14.39
N SER A 217 -4.30 -5.12 -14.26
CA SER A 217 -3.72 -3.97 -14.95
C SER A 217 -2.23 -3.83 -14.61
N PRO A 218 -1.38 -3.34 -15.54
CA PRO A 218 0.04 -3.11 -15.26
C PRO A 218 0.20 -2.24 -14.00
N PRO A 219 1.27 -2.47 -13.21
CA PRO A 219 1.51 -1.73 -11.99
C PRO A 219 1.67 -0.24 -12.29
N VAL A 220 1.04 0.59 -11.47
CA VAL A 220 1.13 2.05 -11.58
C VAL A 220 2.42 2.53 -10.89
N PRO A 221 3.11 3.56 -11.42
CA PRO A 221 4.28 4.14 -10.77
C PRO A 221 3.96 4.61 -9.35
N VAL A 222 4.85 4.28 -8.43
CA VAL A 222 4.70 4.66 -7.03
C VAL A 222 5.47 5.96 -6.79
N LEU A 223 4.73 7.05 -6.62
CA LEU A 223 5.25 8.41 -6.50
C LEU A 223 5.56 8.76 -5.03
N HIS A 224 6.53 8.08 -4.43
CA HIS A 224 6.97 8.36 -3.05
C HIS A 224 7.84 9.62 -2.96
N SER A 225 7.85 10.24 -1.78
CA SER A 225 8.92 11.16 -1.41
C SER A 225 10.27 10.42 -1.35
N PRO A 226 11.40 11.14 -1.48
CA PRO A 226 12.72 10.53 -1.33
C PRO A 226 12.81 9.73 -0.02
N PRO A 227 13.43 8.54 -0.02
CA PRO A 227 13.50 7.69 1.16
C PRO A 227 14.22 8.44 2.28
N ARG A 228 13.58 8.52 3.46
CA ARG A 228 14.19 9.12 4.63
C ARG A 228 15.37 8.23 5.07
N PRO A 229 16.56 8.80 5.35
CA PRO A 229 17.68 8.02 5.84
C PRO A 229 17.32 7.43 7.21
N MET A 230 17.46 6.13 7.36
CA MET A 230 17.26 5.46 8.66
C MET A 230 18.57 5.43 9.43
N SER A 231 18.54 5.78 10.73
CA SER A 231 19.72 5.59 11.57
C SER A 231 19.86 4.11 11.98
N VAL A 232 21.08 3.68 12.29
CA VAL A 232 21.32 2.32 12.80
C VAL A 232 20.60 2.10 14.13
N LYS A 233 20.50 3.16 14.94
CA LYS A 233 19.77 3.16 16.22
C LYS A 233 18.28 2.89 15.99
N ASP A 234 17.62 3.63 15.10
CA ASP A 234 16.19 3.42 14.82
C ASP A 234 15.95 1.98 14.36
N ARG A 235 16.79 1.46 13.47
CA ARG A 235 16.68 0.06 13.03
C ARG A 235 16.77 -0.94 14.18
N GLN A 236 17.63 -0.68 15.17
CA GLN A 236 17.83 -1.55 16.33
C GLN A 236 16.68 -1.42 17.33
N ASP A 237 16.17 -0.20 17.55
CA ASP A 237 15.03 0.06 18.43
C ASP A 237 13.76 -0.62 17.90
N TRP A 238 13.62 -0.71 16.57
CA TRP A 238 12.54 -1.43 15.90
C TRP A 238 12.82 -2.94 15.68
N LYS A 239 13.91 -3.48 16.24
CA LYS A 239 14.22 -4.92 16.17
C LYS A 239 13.31 -5.67 17.16
N ILE A 240 12.21 -6.22 16.64
CA ILE A 240 11.27 -7.01 17.45
C ILE A 240 11.91 -8.36 17.84
N PRO A 241 12.03 -8.69 19.14
CA PRO A 241 12.53 -10.00 19.59
C PRO A 241 11.61 -11.15 19.16
N PRO A 242 12.14 -12.37 18.95
CA PRO A 242 11.31 -13.52 18.61
C PRO A 242 10.36 -13.89 19.75
N CYS A 243 9.11 -14.21 19.40
CA CYS A 243 8.11 -14.64 20.38
C CYS A 243 8.35 -16.10 20.78
N ILE A 244 8.83 -16.31 22.01
CA ILE A 244 8.94 -17.65 22.62
C ILE A 244 7.71 -17.83 23.52
N SER A 245 6.79 -18.70 23.10
CA SER A 245 5.56 -18.91 23.85
C SER A 245 5.71 -20.05 24.87
N ASN A 246 5.07 -19.88 26.05
CA ASN A 246 5.06 -20.91 27.09
C ASN A 246 4.11 -22.08 26.80
N TRP A 247 3.25 -21.97 25.78
CA TRP A 247 2.23 -22.97 25.45
C TRP A 247 2.43 -23.66 24.09
N LYS A 248 2.81 -22.90 23.05
CA LYS A 248 2.87 -23.40 21.67
C LYS A 248 4.30 -23.44 21.15
N ASN A 249 4.70 -24.63 20.71
CA ASN A 249 5.93 -24.86 19.97
C ASN A 249 5.65 -25.81 18.79
N PRO A 250 4.98 -25.33 17.72
CA PRO A 250 4.47 -26.20 16.66
C PRO A 250 5.58 -26.90 15.88
N LYS A 251 6.76 -26.27 15.79
CA LYS A 251 7.94 -26.82 15.10
C LYS A 251 8.84 -27.64 16.04
N GLY A 252 8.49 -27.78 17.32
CA GLY A 252 9.23 -28.61 18.26
C GLY A 252 10.66 -28.16 18.54
N TYR A 253 10.98 -26.86 18.41
CA TYR A 253 12.34 -26.38 18.64
C TYR A 253 12.79 -26.61 20.09
N THR A 254 14.03 -27.08 20.27
CA THR A 254 14.67 -27.18 21.58
C THR A 254 15.20 -25.81 21.98
N ILE A 255 14.45 -25.11 22.84
CA ILE A 255 14.80 -23.78 23.32
C ILE A 255 15.39 -23.92 24.73
N PRO A 256 16.59 -23.37 25.00
CA PRO A 256 17.20 -23.40 26.33
C PRO A 256 16.35 -22.62 27.35
N LEU A 257 16.48 -22.98 28.63
CA LEU A 257 15.62 -22.46 29.70
C LEU A 257 15.75 -20.95 29.89
N ASP A 258 16.95 -20.39 29.72
CA ASP A 258 17.22 -18.96 29.82
C ASP A 258 16.40 -18.15 28.81
N LYS A 259 16.30 -18.60 27.55
CA LYS A 259 15.52 -17.94 26.50
C LYS A 259 14.02 -18.16 26.65
N ARG A 260 13.59 -19.28 27.25
CA ARG A 260 12.17 -19.52 27.58
C ARG A 260 11.67 -18.58 28.66
N LEU A 261 12.48 -18.37 29.69
CA LEU A 261 12.13 -17.53 30.83
C LEU A 261 12.44 -16.04 30.59
N ALA A 262 13.20 -15.71 29.55
CA ALA A 262 13.62 -14.33 29.24
C ALA A 262 12.45 -13.34 29.05
N ALA A 263 11.31 -13.81 28.54
CA ALA A 263 10.12 -12.97 28.35
C ALA A 263 9.22 -12.93 29.61
N ASP A 264 9.54 -13.68 30.66
CA ASP A 264 8.74 -13.73 31.89
C ASP A 264 9.08 -12.55 32.80
N GLY A 265 8.17 -11.57 32.85
CA GLY A 265 8.29 -10.35 33.65
C GLY A 265 8.16 -10.55 35.17
N ARG A 266 8.01 -11.78 35.66
CA ARG A 266 7.94 -12.07 37.11
C ARG A 266 9.17 -11.60 37.88
N SER A 267 10.35 -11.58 37.23
CA SER A 267 11.58 -11.05 37.83
C SER A 267 11.54 -9.52 38.04
N LEU A 268 10.69 -8.80 37.30
CA LEU A 268 10.53 -7.35 37.42
C LEU A 268 9.54 -6.97 38.55
N THR A 269 8.68 -7.90 38.98
CA THR A 269 7.75 -7.66 40.09
C THR A 269 8.43 -7.87 41.43
N GLN A 270 8.66 -6.78 42.18
CA GLN A 270 9.12 -6.86 43.55
C GLN A 270 7.93 -7.12 44.49
N GLN A 271 7.86 -8.30 45.08
CA GLN A 271 6.86 -8.60 46.10
C GLN A 271 7.27 -7.94 47.42
N THR A 272 6.53 -6.91 47.83
CA THR A 272 6.74 -6.21 49.11
C THR A 272 5.64 -6.58 50.09
N ILE A 273 6.01 -6.84 51.35
CA ILE A 273 5.06 -7.14 52.42
C ILE A 273 4.82 -5.86 53.23
N ASN A 274 3.57 -5.59 53.57
CA ASN A 274 3.22 -4.40 54.35
C ASN A 274 3.68 -4.53 55.82
N ASN A 275 4.37 -3.52 56.35
CA ASN A 275 4.82 -3.47 57.76
C ASN A 275 3.69 -3.59 58.79
N LYS A 276 2.44 -3.31 58.41
CA LYS A 276 1.27 -3.56 59.27
C LYS A 276 1.10 -5.04 59.60
N ALA A 277 1.53 -5.96 58.74
CA ALA A 277 1.50 -7.39 59.03
C ALA A 277 2.40 -7.73 60.23
N ALA A 278 3.59 -7.14 60.32
CA ALA A 278 4.49 -7.31 61.46
C ALA A 278 3.88 -6.72 62.76
N LYS A 279 3.31 -5.51 62.68
CA LYS A 279 2.62 -4.89 63.83
C LYS A 279 1.43 -5.73 64.30
N LEU A 280 0.68 -6.32 63.37
CA LEU A 280 -0.45 -7.20 63.69
C LEU A 280 0.05 -8.48 64.36
N SER A 281 1.08 -9.13 63.84
CA SER A 281 1.63 -10.34 64.46
C SER A 281 2.16 -10.09 65.88
N GLU A 282 2.81 -8.96 66.10
CA GLU A 282 3.31 -8.57 67.42
C GLU A 282 2.16 -8.24 68.39
N ALA A 283 1.16 -7.49 67.92
CA ALA A 283 -0.02 -7.18 68.72
C ALA A 283 -0.79 -8.45 69.13
N LEU A 284 -0.95 -9.41 68.23
CA LEU A 284 -1.60 -10.70 68.52
C LEU A 284 -0.78 -11.52 69.52
N TYR A 285 0.55 -11.55 69.41
CA TYR A 285 1.41 -12.26 70.35
C TYR A 285 1.33 -11.67 71.77
N ASN A 286 1.32 -10.34 71.88
CA ASN A 286 1.18 -9.66 73.17
C ASN A 286 -0.22 -9.85 73.77
N ALA A 287 -1.26 -9.79 72.94
CA ALA A 287 -2.64 -10.06 73.38
C ALA A 287 -2.80 -11.51 73.89
N GLU A 288 -2.18 -12.49 73.21
CA GLU A 288 -2.17 -13.88 73.67
C GLU A 288 -1.48 -14.03 75.02
N LYS A 289 -0.31 -13.42 75.21
CA LYS A 289 0.43 -13.46 76.47
C LYS A 289 -0.39 -12.88 77.63
N ALA A 290 -0.98 -11.70 77.44
CA ALA A 290 -1.83 -11.06 78.43
C ALA A 290 -3.06 -11.93 78.76
N ALA A 291 -3.72 -12.51 77.76
CA ALA A 291 -4.85 -13.39 77.97
C ALA A 291 -4.47 -14.65 78.77
N ARG A 292 -3.30 -15.25 78.54
CA ARG A 292 -2.82 -16.40 79.32
C ARG A 292 -2.51 -16.03 80.77
N GLU A 293 -1.91 -14.87 81.01
CA GLU A 293 -1.64 -14.36 82.36
C GLU A 293 -2.94 -14.09 83.12
N GLU A 294 -3.92 -13.45 82.49
CA GLU A 294 -5.25 -13.26 83.09
C GLU A 294 -5.94 -14.58 83.43
N VAL A 295 -5.87 -15.57 82.54
CA VAL A 295 -6.46 -16.90 82.79
C VAL A 295 -5.76 -17.59 83.96
N ALA A 296 -4.43 -17.52 84.03
CA ALA A 296 -3.65 -18.09 85.14
C ALA A 296 -3.98 -17.41 86.48
N LEU A 297 -4.08 -16.08 86.49
CA LEU A 297 -4.46 -15.32 87.69
C LEU A 297 -5.90 -15.64 88.13
N ARG A 298 -6.85 -15.70 87.19
CA ARG A 298 -8.24 -16.11 87.50
C ARG A 298 -8.29 -17.52 88.05
N ALA A 299 -7.53 -18.45 87.49
CA ALA A 299 -7.44 -19.82 87.99
C ALA A 299 -6.82 -19.88 89.41
N ALA A 300 -5.80 -19.06 89.70
CA ALA A 300 -5.20 -18.96 91.03
C ALA A 300 -6.17 -18.38 92.07
N ILE A 301 -6.87 -17.29 91.74
CA ILE A 301 -7.89 -16.68 92.63
C ILE A 301 -9.05 -17.64 92.87
N GLN A 302 -9.54 -18.33 91.82
CA GLN A 302 -10.57 -19.35 91.97
C GLN A 302 -10.11 -20.48 92.89
N LYS A 303 -8.86 -20.92 92.77
CA LYS A 303 -8.27 -21.92 93.65
C LYS A 303 -8.20 -21.43 95.10
N GLU A 304 -7.79 -20.19 95.34
CA GLU A 304 -7.78 -19.60 96.69
C GLU A 304 -9.18 -19.46 97.29
N LEU A 305 -10.17 -19.02 96.51
CA LEU A 305 -11.56 -18.94 96.96
C LEU A 305 -12.11 -20.33 97.29
N GLN A 306 -11.83 -21.34 96.47
CA GLN A 306 -12.19 -22.73 96.75
C GLN A 306 -11.52 -23.26 98.03
N MET A 307 -10.25 -22.93 98.27
CA MET A 307 -9.57 -23.30 99.52
C MET A 307 -10.20 -22.60 100.73
N LYS A 308 -10.50 -21.30 100.63
CA LYS A 308 -11.21 -20.54 101.68
C LYS A 308 -12.62 -21.09 101.94
N GLU A 309 -13.34 -21.50 100.90
CA GLU A 309 -14.65 -22.13 101.04
C GLU A 309 -14.55 -23.50 101.69
N ARG A 310 -13.54 -24.31 101.33
CA ARG A 310 -13.23 -25.57 102.02
C ARG A 310 -12.91 -25.34 103.50
N GLU A 311 -12.07 -24.36 103.83
CA GLU A 311 -11.76 -24.01 105.22
C GLU A 311 -13.00 -23.54 106.00
N LYS A 312 -13.91 -22.77 105.37
CA LYS A 312 -15.19 -22.39 105.99
C LYS A 312 -16.07 -23.62 106.25
N ARG A 313 -16.21 -24.51 105.27
CA ARG A 313 -16.96 -25.77 105.44
C ARG A 313 -16.35 -26.66 106.53
N GLU A 314 -15.03 -26.75 106.62
CA GLU A 314 -14.35 -27.47 107.71
C GLU A 314 -14.62 -26.83 109.08
N LYS A 315 -14.61 -25.49 109.18
CA LYS A 315 -14.96 -24.77 110.41
C LYS A 315 -16.43 -24.97 110.80
N GLU A 316 -17.35 -24.93 109.84
CA GLU A 316 -18.77 -25.23 110.05
C GLU A 316 -18.97 -26.67 110.53
N GLN A 317 -18.31 -27.65 109.89
CA GLN A 317 -18.32 -29.05 110.33
C GLN A 317 -17.74 -29.21 111.74
N ARG A 318 -16.66 -28.50 112.09
CA ARG A 318 -16.05 -28.52 113.42
C ARG A 318 -16.93 -27.90 114.49
N ALA A 319 -17.66 -26.82 114.16
CA ALA A 319 -18.62 -26.21 115.07
C ALA A 319 -19.85 -27.10 115.29
N ALA A 320 -20.37 -27.73 114.23
CA ALA A 320 -21.45 -28.71 114.32
C ALA A 320 -21.04 -29.93 115.17
N ALA A 321 -19.79 -30.40 115.04
CA ALA A 321 -19.25 -31.49 115.87
C ALA A 321 -19.06 -31.12 117.35
N MET A 322 -18.96 -29.83 117.71
CA MET A 322 -18.93 -29.38 119.11
C MET A 322 -20.33 -29.15 119.71
N GLN A 323 -21.37 -29.07 118.87
CA GLN A 323 -22.76 -28.94 119.32
C GLN A 323 -23.49 -30.29 119.44
N ALA A 324 -22.90 -31.37 118.94
CA ALA A 324 -23.34 -32.75 119.13
C ALA A 324 -22.66 -33.37 120.36
#